data_AF-A0A946GEY7-F1
#
_entry.id   AF-A0A946GEY7-F1
#
_cell.length_a   1.000
_cell.length_b   1.000
_cell.length_c   1.000
_cell.angle_alpha   90.00
_cell.angle_beta   90.00
_cell.angle_gamma   90.00
#
_symmetry.space_group_name_H-M   'P 1'
#
loop_
_entity.id
_entity.type
_entity.pdbx_description
1 polymer ?
#
loop_
_entity_poly.entity_id
_entity_poly.type
_entity_poly.pdbx_seq_one_letter_code
_entity_poly.pdbx_strand_id
1 'polypeptide(L)'
;MRAYQVGEHGRLKLLLLAMVLNPAAAFAENRWLAGDHHIHSQFSPGYDFSVNPPRPIIGGDAVNPLPANASLAKKYGLSWIVGTDHGGPNHSKINRDTAYPELLKSRKEVPEVIQFYGMELNTPGADHSSLIIPYTEDEQHVLFKLEHGFDKLEVFPVDVSRDVENNMLTGLAVMAALPSPPVVIANHPSRSATAYGEYGADDPAEFRRWNDTAPNVAVGMAGAPGHQAIALAGEAIKKVFATSKTPLNLSRGVYLGYPTLGGFDQMTARVGGFWDSMLGEGRRWWITSNSDFHRHYSDEGVDFYPGEYSKTFVWAEKNHDAILAALRSGQVFVTTGDLVSEAYVTIRYKKAEASIGGELAVDQGSTVQI
;
A
#
# COMPACT_ATOMS: atom_id res chain seq x y z
N MET A 1 -28.74 -51.39 10.17
CA MET A 1 -28.58 -52.79 9.71
C MET A 1 -29.07 -52.89 8.26
N ARG A 2 -28.14 -52.81 7.30
CA ARG A 2 -28.23 -53.35 5.93
C ARG A 2 -26.81 -53.29 5.37
N ALA A 3 -26.26 -54.47 5.08
CA ALA A 3 -24.90 -54.72 4.65
C ALA A 3 -24.80 -54.65 3.13
N TYR A 4 -23.61 -54.30 2.62
CA TYR A 4 -23.13 -54.80 1.33
C TYR A 4 -21.67 -55.25 1.47
N GLN A 5 -21.42 -56.45 0.97
CA GLN A 5 -20.17 -57.19 1.03
C GLN A 5 -19.14 -56.73 -0.01
N VAL A 6 -17.88 -56.97 0.35
CA VAL A 6 -16.65 -56.68 -0.39
C VAL A 6 -16.34 -57.81 -1.38
N GLY A 7 -15.88 -57.45 -2.58
CA GLY A 7 -15.20 -58.36 -3.49
C GLY A 7 -13.68 -58.10 -3.44
N GLU A 8 -12.90 -59.14 -3.16
CA GLU A 8 -11.44 -59.13 -3.12
C GLU A 8 -10.85 -59.04 -4.54
N HIS A 9 -9.87 -58.15 -4.74
CA HIS A 9 -8.55 -58.46 -5.32
C HIS A 9 -7.64 -57.20 -5.32
N GLY A 10 -6.68 -57.19 -4.39
CA GLY A 10 -5.27 -56.91 -4.69
C GLY A 10 -4.82 -55.47 -5.00
N ARG A 11 -4.49 -54.70 -3.95
CA ARG A 11 -3.20 -54.02 -3.67
C ARG A 11 -3.43 -52.83 -2.73
N LEU A 12 -3.36 -53.10 -1.43
CA LEU A 12 -3.40 -52.06 -0.40
C LEU A 12 -2.02 -51.38 -0.35
N LYS A 13 -1.92 -50.14 -0.85
CA LYS A 13 -0.80 -49.27 -0.50
C LYS A 13 -0.98 -48.88 0.97
N LEU A 14 -0.12 -49.43 1.82
CA LEU A 14 0.00 -49.05 3.22
C LEU A 14 0.55 -47.61 3.28
N LEU A 15 -0.34 -46.62 3.38
CA LEU A 15 0.07 -45.28 3.78
C LEU A 15 0.28 -45.34 5.29
N LEU A 16 1.54 -45.35 5.72
CA LEU A 16 1.90 -45.08 7.11
C LEU A 16 1.42 -43.66 7.43
N LEU A 17 0.32 -43.54 8.17
CA LEU A 17 -0.08 -42.27 8.77
C LEU A 17 0.87 -42.02 9.94
N ALA A 18 2.01 -41.39 9.65
CA ALA A 18 2.83 -40.78 10.68
C ALA A 18 2.03 -39.60 11.25
N MET A 19 1.33 -39.82 12.36
CA MET A 19 0.90 -38.74 13.24
C MET A 19 2.18 -38.10 13.80
N VAL A 20 2.72 -37.13 13.08
CA VAL A 20 3.55 -36.09 13.68
C VAL A 20 2.59 -35.24 14.48
N LEU A 21 2.48 -35.54 15.78
CA LEU A 21 1.95 -34.58 16.75
C LEU A 21 2.89 -33.38 16.71
N ASN A 22 2.50 -32.36 15.97
CA ASN A 22 3.14 -31.05 15.98
C ASN A 22 2.45 -30.25 17.09
N PRO A 23 3.04 -30.10 18.29
CA PRO A 23 2.43 -29.28 19.32
C PRO A 23 2.69 -27.82 18.94
N ALA A 24 1.62 -27.02 18.89
CA ALA A 24 1.59 -25.59 18.59
C ALA A 24 1.51 -25.17 17.10
N ALA A 25 0.45 -25.60 16.42
CA ALA A 25 -0.31 -24.64 15.63
C ALA A 25 -1.59 -24.33 16.43
N ALA A 26 -1.57 -23.25 17.20
CA ALA A 26 -2.84 -22.58 17.46
C ALA A 26 -3.40 -22.26 16.07
N PHE A 27 -4.56 -22.80 15.72
CA PHE A 27 -5.22 -22.51 14.44
C PHE A 27 -5.31 -20.99 14.30
N ALA A 28 -4.45 -20.39 13.48
CA ALA A 28 -4.49 -18.95 13.25
C ALA A 28 -5.72 -18.68 12.40
N GLU A 29 -6.73 -18.04 12.98
CA GLU A 29 -7.94 -17.68 12.26
C GLU A 29 -7.74 -16.33 11.56
N ASN A 30 -8.22 -16.23 10.31
CA ASN A 30 -8.28 -14.95 9.61
C ASN A 30 -9.13 -13.97 10.40
N ARG A 31 -8.70 -12.71 10.42
CA ARG A 31 -9.44 -11.59 11.01
C ARG A 31 -9.13 -10.30 10.27
N TRP A 32 -9.94 -9.27 10.51
CA TRP A 32 -9.66 -7.93 10.00
C TRP A 32 -8.46 -7.31 10.72
N LEU A 33 -7.39 -7.04 9.96
CA LEU A 33 -6.15 -6.44 10.45
C LEU A 33 -6.02 -5.04 9.86
N ALA A 34 -6.19 -4.03 10.71
CA ALA A 34 -5.91 -2.64 10.35
C ALA A 34 -4.42 -2.45 10.04
N GLY A 35 -4.10 -1.64 9.04
CA GLY A 35 -2.76 -1.19 8.77
C GLY A 35 -2.70 0.05 7.91
N ASP A 36 -1.46 0.46 7.67
CA ASP A 36 -1.13 1.69 6.97
C ASP A 36 0.16 1.47 6.17
N HIS A 37 0.06 1.62 4.86
CA HIS A 37 1.12 1.25 3.93
C HIS A 37 1.96 2.44 3.45
N HIS A 38 1.72 3.64 3.97
CA HIS A 38 2.37 4.86 3.50
C HIS A 38 2.69 5.77 4.69
N ILE A 39 3.89 5.58 5.25
CA ILE A 39 4.38 6.28 6.45
C ILE A 39 5.84 6.64 6.25
N HIS A 40 6.18 7.89 6.52
CA HIS A 40 7.52 8.43 6.40
C HIS A 40 8.21 8.50 7.76
N SER A 41 9.50 8.20 7.75
CA SER A 41 10.40 8.29 8.89
C SER A 41 11.41 9.42 8.68
N GLN A 42 12.27 9.66 9.67
CA GLN A 42 13.40 10.60 9.55
C GLN A 42 14.33 10.31 8.36
N PHE A 43 14.24 9.13 7.75
CA PHE A 43 15.00 8.78 6.56
C PHE A 43 14.38 9.28 5.26
N SER A 44 13.13 9.76 5.25
CA SER A 44 12.60 10.65 4.21
C SER A 44 13.32 11.99 4.34
N PRO A 45 14.33 12.28 3.50
CA PRO A 45 15.22 13.39 3.77
C PRO A 45 14.79 14.61 2.95
N GLY A 46 15.01 15.79 3.54
CA GLY A 46 15.21 16.98 2.71
C GLY A 46 16.55 16.88 1.98
N TYR A 47 16.81 17.76 1.00
CA TYR A 47 18.11 17.82 0.34
C TYR A 47 18.66 19.24 0.30
N ASP A 48 19.93 19.38 0.66
CA ASP A 48 20.72 20.58 0.47
C ASP A 48 21.33 20.58 -0.94
N PHE A 49 20.68 21.29 -1.86
CA PHE A 49 21.11 21.46 -3.25
C PHE A 49 22.16 22.56 -3.45
N SER A 50 22.62 23.24 -2.38
CA SER A 50 23.70 24.21 -2.48
C SER A 50 25.08 23.57 -2.68
N VAL A 51 25.18 22.25 -2.46
CA VAL A 51 26.38 21.43 -2.65
C VAL A 51 26.18 20.39 -3.77
N ASN A 52 27.28 19.92 -4.36
CA ASN A 52 27.28 18.96 -5.46
C ASN A 52 28.19 17.75 -5.13
N PRO A 53 27.65 16.52 -5.03
CA PRO A 53 26.23 16.17 -5.15
C PRO A 53 25.38 16.71 -3.98
N PRO A 54 24.05 16.80 -4.13
CA PRO A 54 23.15 17.24 -3.06
C PRO A 54 23.34 16.39 -1.81
N ARG A 55 23.31 17.04 -0.64
CA ARG A 55 23.49 16.36 0.64
C ARG A 55 22.12 16.10 1.30
N PRO A 56 21.82 14.87 1.72
CA PRO A 56 20.58 14.58 2.43
C PRO A 56 20.55 15.25 3.80
N ILE A 57 19.37 15.72 4.19
CA ILE A 57 19.03 16.29 5.49
C ILE A 57 18.07 15.30 6.17
N ILE A 58 18.61 14.45 7.03
CA ILE A 58 17.84 13.51 7.85
C ILE A 58 16.88 14.31 8.74
N GLY A 59 15.62 13.87 8.81
CA GLY A 59 14.57 14.62 9.51
C GLY A 59 14.04 15.83 8.75
N GLY A 60 14.41 15.98 7.47
CA GLY A 60 14.09 17.18 6.68
C GLY A 60 12.64 17.19 6.18
N ASP A 61 12.08 16.03 5.86
CA ASP A 61 10.73 15.90 5.30
C ASP A 61 9.77 15.25 6.30
N ALA A 62 10.13 14.08 6.84
CA ALA A 62 9.48 13.48 8.02
C ALA A 62 10.47 13.38 9.18
N VAL A 63 9.97 13.28 10.42
CA VAL A 63 10.82 13.47 11.61
C VAL A 63 10.89 12.30 12.57
N ASN A 64 9.97 11.35 12.47
CA ASN A 64 9.91 10.27 13.44
C ASN A 64 10.87 9.14 13.07
N PRO A 65 11.62 8.58 14.05
CA PRO A 65 12.28 7.30 13.88
C PRO A 65 11.28 6.16 13.59
N LEU A 66 11.72 5.10 12.92
CA LEU A 66 10.87 3.95 12.60
C LEU A 66 10.20 3.31 13.85
N PRO A 67 10.89 3.11 15.00
CA PRO A 67 10.27 2.60 16.22
C PRO A 67 9.20 3.53 16.80
N ALA A 68 9.33 4.85 16.60
CA ALA A 68 8.33 5.81 17.05
C ALA A 68 7.05 5.67 16.21
N ASN A 69 7.19 5.56 14.88
CA ASN A 69 6.06 5.29 13.99
C ASN A 69 5.39 3.94 14.32
N ALA A 70 6.16 2.88 14.56
CA ALA A 70 5.61 1.58 14.99
C ALA A 70 4.88 1.66 16.34
N SER A 71 5.41 2.45 17.29
CA SER A 71 4.77 2.67 18.60
C SER A 71 3.45 3.44 18.47
N LEU A 72 3.40 4.44 17.58
CA LEU A 72 2.17 5.17 17.26
C LEU A 72 1.15 4.27 16.57
N ALA A 73 1.58 3.50 15.58
CA ALA A 73 0.75 2.50 14.91
C ALA A 73 0.10 1.53 15.91
N LYS A 74 0.90 1.00 16.86
CA LYS A 74 0.41 0.16 17.96
C LYS A 74 -0.62 0.90 18.82
N LYS A 75 -0.32 2.14 19.22
CA LYS A 75 -1.20 2.98 20.04
C LYS A 75 -2.57 3.18 19.38
N TYR A 76 -2.61 3.37 18.06
CA TYR A 76 -3.84 3.60 17.30
C TYR A 76 -4.44 2.32 16.68
N GLY A 77 -3.98 1.15 17.13
CA GLY A 77 -4.62 -0.14 16.84
C GLY A 77 -4.26 -0.75 15.49
N LEU A 78 -3.19 -0.31 14.83
CA LEU A 78 -2.69 -0.96 13.64
C LEU A 78 -2.05 -2.31 13.99
N SER A 79 -2.34 -3.31 13.18
CA SER A 79 -1.71 -4.63 13.22
C SER A 79 -0.51 -4.74 12.29
N TRP A 80 -0.43 -3.91 11.26
CA TRP A 80 0.68 -3.88 10.32
C TRP A 80 0.96 -2.48 9.79
N ILE A 81 2.21 -2.20 9.44
CA ILE A 81 2.65 -0.97 8.79
C ILE A 81 3.74 -1.23 7.77
N VAL A 82 3.95 -0.27 6.87
CA VAL A 82 5.09 -0.21 5.96
C VAL A 82 5.83 1.10 6.19
N GLY A 83 7.15 1.05 6.37
CA GLY A 83 7.98 2.25 6.27
C GLY A 83 8.23 2.54 4.79
N THR A 84 7.80 3.71 4.31
CA THR A 84 7.85 4.09 2.89
C THR A 84 8.49 5.46 2.74
N ASP A 85 9.77 5.56 3.05
CA ASP A 85 10.46 6.83 2.98
C ASP A 85 10.53 7.39 1.54
N HIS A 86 10.49 8.72 1.41
CA HIS A 86 10.67 9.41 0.13
C HIS A 86 12.09 9.20 -0.39
N GLY A 87 12.22 8.95 -1.70
CA GLY A 87 13.49 8.79 -2.38
C GLY A 87 14.27 10.10 -2.60
N GLY A 88 15.21 10.05 -3.53
CA GLY A 88 16.03 11.20 -3.95
C GLY A 88 17.49 10.80 -4.22
N PRO A 89 18.38 11.77 -4.49
CA PRO A 89 19.75 11.49 -4.89
C PRO A 89 20.51 10.51 -3.97
N ASN A 90 20.84 9.32 -4.48
CA ASN A 90 21.48 8.22 -3.75
C ASN A 90 20.73 7.72 -2.50
N HIS A 91 19.41 7.93 -2.42
CA HIS A 91 18.62 7.55 -1.25
C HIS A 91 18.65 6.03 -1.01
N SER A 92 18.78 5.22 -2.06
CA SER A 92 18.93 3.76 -1.93
C SER A 92 20.03 3.34 -0.94
N LYS A 93 21.12 4.10 -0.84
CA LYS A 93 22.20 3.87 0.12
C LYS A 93 21.80 4.24 1.54
N ILE A 94 21.04 5.31 1.74
CA ILE A 94 20.50 5.71 3.06
C ILE A 94 19.56 4.62 3.56
N ASN A 95 18.66 4.17 2.70
CA ASN A 95 17.74 3.06 2.98
C ASN A 95 18.52 1.81 3.42
N ARG A 96 19.44 1.33 2.58
CA ARG A 96 20.25 0.15 2.87
C ARG A 96 21.09 0.31 4.14
N ASP A 97 21.88 1.36 4.24
CA ASP A 97 22.95 1.46 5.24
C ASP A 97 22.47 2.00 6.60
N THR A 98 21.33 2.70 6.64
CA THR A 98 20.85 3.39 7.84
C THR A 98 19.42 3.03 8.22
N ALA A 99 18.46 3.16 7.30
CA ALA A 99 17.05 2.92 7.61
C ALA A 99 16.77 1.44 7.92
N TYR A 100 17.33 0.51 7.14
CA TYR A 100 17.12 -0.91 7.36
C TYR A 100 17.65 -1.42 8.72
N PRO A 101 18.88 -1.07 9.18
CA PRO A 101 19.29 -1.35 10.55
C PRO A 101 18.32 -0.82 11.63
N GLU A 102 17.73 0.36 11.43
CA GLU A 102 16.74 0.91 12.37
C GLU A 102 15.40 0.15 12.30
N LEU A 103 14.95 -0.29 11.12
CA LEU A 103 13.79 -1.18 10.98
C LEU A 103 13.99 -2.47 11.78
N LEU A 104 15.17 -3.09 11.69
CA LEU A 104 15.48 -4.31 12.45
C LEU A 104 15.41 -4.08 13.96
N LYS A 105 15.80 -2.90 14.43
CA LYS A 105 15.63 -2.48 15.82
C LYS A 105 14.14 -2.28 16.15
N SER A 106 13.41 -1.56 15.29
CA SER A 106 11.97 -1.31 15.44
C SER A 106 11.14 -2.59 15.55
N ARG A 107 11.45 -3.62 14.75
CA ARG A 107 10.80 -4.95 14.83
C ARG A 107 11.02 -5.65 16.16
N LYS A 108 12.15 -5.41 16.84
CA LYS A 108 12.43 -5.95 18.17
C LYS A 108 11.73 -5.15 19.27
N GLU A 109 11.61 -3.84 19.10
CA GLU A 109 11.01 -2.94 20.09
C GLU A 109 9.48 -2.96 20.07
N VAL A 110 8.89 -3.16 18.88
CA VAL A 110 7.43 -3.18 18.68
C VAL A 110 7.01 -4.44 17.89
N PRO A 111 7.23 -5.65 18.45
CA PRO A 111 6.94 -6.90 17.75
C PRO A 111 5.44 -7.15 17.56
N GLU A 112 4.57 -6.42 18.27
CA GLU A 112 3.12 -6.59 18.15
C GLU A 112 2.54 -5.98 16.85
N VAL A 113 3.31 -5.15 16.14
CA VAL A 113 2.95 -4.59 14.84
C VAL A 113 3.82 -5.27 13.79
N ILE A 114 3.20 -5.88 12.77
CA ILE A 114 3.91 -6.45 11.63
C ILE A 114 4.48 -5.29 10.80
N GLN A 115 5.80 -5.23 10.65
CA GLN A 115 6.47 -4.15 9.95
C GLN A 115 7.11 -4.66 8.66
N PHE A 116 6.67 -4.15 7.52
CA PHE A 116 7.29 -4.38 6.22
C PHE A 116 8.33 -3.30 5.93
N TYR A 117 9.32 -3.64 5.10
CA TYR A 117 10.20 -2.65 4.51
C TYR A 117 9.69 -2.20 3.15
N GLY A 118 9.98 -0.96 2.77
CA GLY A 118 9.47 -0.37 1.55
C GLY A 118 10.03 1.01 1.27
N MET A 119 9.45 1.69 0.29
CA MET A 119 9.69 3.10 -0.01
C MET A 119 8.44 3.71 -0.65
N GLU A 120 8.35 5.04 -0.63
CA GLU A 120 7.51 5.74 -1.60
C GLU A 120 8.33 5.99 -2.85
N LEU A 121 8.14 5.13 -3.85
CA LEU A 121 8.80 5.22 -5.14
C LEU A 121 8.39 6.53 -5.81
N ASN A 122 9.37 7.34 -6.23
CA ASN A 122 9.12 8.38 -7.22
C ASN A 122 8.90 7.66 -8.56
N THR A 123 7.64 7.44 -8.91
CA THR A 123 7.30 6.48 -9.96
C THR A 123 7.61 7.05 -11.34
N PRO A 124 8.37 6.33 -12.19
CA PRO A 124 8.63 6.76 -13.56
C PRO A 124 7.35 6.97 -14.37
N GLY A 125 7.19 8.16 -14.94
CA GLY A 125 6.05 8.51 -15.78
C GLY A 125 4.76 8.86 -15.03
N ALA A 126 4.77 8.75 -13.70
CA ALA A 126 3.60 8.88 -12.84
C ALA A 126 3.91 9.74 -11.60
N ASP A 127 3.01 9.78 -10.60
CA ASP A 127 3.25 10.50 -9.34
C ASP A 127 4.14 9.65 -8.41
N HIS A 128 3.54 8.99 -7.41
CA HIS A 128 4.25 8.16 -6.43
C HIS A 128 3.57 6.83 -6.20
N SER A 129 4.29 5.86 -5.63
CA SER A 129 3.72 4.56 -5.26
C SER A 129 4.37 3.96 -4.03
N SER A 130 3.56 3.40 -3.13
CA SER A 130 4.07 2.56 -2.05
C SER A 130 4.60 1.26 -2.66
N LEU A 131 5.89 1.02 -2.48
CA LEU A 131 6.54 -0.26 -2.77
C LEU A 131 6.71 -1.04 -1.48
N ILE A 132 5.99 -2.15 -1.32
CA ILE A 132 6.03 -3.02 -0.13
C ILE A 132 6.84 -4.27 -0.46
N ILE A 133 7.97 -4.44 0.21
CA ILE A 133 8.86 -5.59 0.02
C ILE A 133 8.44 -6.75 0.93
N PRO A 134 8.36 -8.00 0.41
CA PRO A 134 8.06 -9.16 1.25
C PRO A 134 9.15 -9.38 2.29
N TYR A 135 8.72 -9.78 3.49
CA TYR A 135 9.64 -10.08 4.58
C TYR A 135 10.44 -11.35 4.28
N THR A 136 11.67 -11.15 3.84
CA THR A 136 12.59 -12.17 3.32
C THR A 136 14.00 -11.82 3.76
N GLU A 137 14.92 -12.79 3.77
CA GLU A 137 16.31 -12.55 4.20
C GLU A 137 17.02 -11.50 3.34
N ASP A 138 16.62 -11.33 2.08
CA ASP A 138 17.19 -10.39 1.12
C ASP A 138 16.35 -9.12 0.89
N GLU A 139 15.33 -8.85 1.73
CA GLU A 139 14.41 -7.71 1.55
C GLU A 139 15.13 -6.35 1.42
N GLN A 140 16.24 -6.15 2.16
CA GLN A 140 17.08 -4.96 2.07
C GLN A 140 17.73 -4.81 0.68
N HIS A 141 18.23 -5.92 0.14
CA HIS A 141 18.91 -5.94 -1.16
C HIS A 141 17.91 -5.80 -2.31
N VAL A 142 16.72 -6.39 -2.16
CA VAL A 142 15.62 -6.20 -3.10
C VAL A 142 15.21 -4.74 -3.17
N LEU A 143 14.95 -4.08 -2.02
CA LEU A 143 14.61 -2.66 -2.02
C LEU A 143 15.71 -1.81 -2.66
N PHE A 144 16.97 -2.01 -2.25
CA PHE A 144 18.11 -1.29 -2.79
C PHE A 144 18.16 -1.37 -4.33
N LYS A 145 18.00 -2.57 -4.89
CA LYS A 145 18.02 -2.77 -6.35
C LYS A 145 16.86 -2.08 -7.06
N LEU A 146 15.65 -2.17 -6.50
CA LEU A 146 14.47 -1.61 -7.13
C LEU A 146 14.50 -0.08 -7.09
N GLU A 147 14.82 0.50 -5.94
CA GLU A 147 15.00 1.95 -5.80
C GLU A 147 16.14 2.45 -6.71
N HIS A 148 17.32 1.84 -6.61
CA HIS A 148 18.47 2.23 -7.41
C HIS A 148 18.19 2.13 -8.92
N GLY A 149 17.49 1.08 -9.33
CA GLY A 149 17.15 0.80 -10.72
C GLY A 149 16.08 1.73 -11.29
N PHE A 150 15.02 2.00 -10.52
CA PHE A 150 13.76 2.52 -11.07
C PHE A 150 13.24 3.81 -10.42
N ASP A 151 13.71 4.25 -9.25
CA ASP A 151 13.27 5.54 -8.71
C ASP A 151 13.75 6.68 -9.62
N LYS A 152 12.84 7.54 -10.09
CA LYS A 152 13.20 8.57 -11.07
C LYS A 152 14.10 9.67 -10.50
N LEU A 153 14.16 9.85 -9.18
CA LEU A 153 14.97 10.85 -8.50
C LEU A 153 16.25 10.30 -7.85
N GLU A 154 16.49 8.98 -7.91
CA GLU A 154 17.69 8.33 -7.34
C GLU A 154 19.01 8.89 -7.90
N VAL A 155 19.05 9.23 -9.19
CA VAL A 155 20.31 9.57 -9.89
C VAL A 155 20.59 11.06 -9.85
N PHE A 156 21.85 11.42 -9.58
CA PHE A 156 22.35 12.79 -9.68
C PHE A 156 23.59 12.90 -10.60
N PRO A 157 23.68 13.88 -11.52
CA PRO A 157 22.62 14.83 -11.89
C PRO A 157 21.34 14.15 -12.36
N VAL A 158 20.20 14.83 -12.23
CA VAL A 158 18.88 14.26 -12.60
C VAL A 158 18.91 13.79 -14.06
N ASP A 159 18.54 12.53 -14.27
CA ASP A 159 18.37 11.95 -15.59
C ASP A 159 16.89 11.92 -15.95
N VAL A 160 16.47 12.88 -16.78
CA VAL A 160 15.07 13.02 -17.21
C VAL A 160 14.57 11.79 -18.00
N SER A 161 15.47 10.97 -18.56
CA SER A 161 15.07 9.74 -19.24
C SER A 161 14.56 8.67 -18.28
N ARG A 162 14.78 8.85 -16.96
CA ARG A 162 14.22 7.99 -15.92
C ARG A 162 12.72 8.20 -15.71
N ASP A 163 12.21 9.40 -15.96
CA ASP A 163 10.79 9.75 -15.72
C ASP A 163 9.90 9.48 -16.94
N VAL A 164 9.82 8.22 -17.34
CA VAL A 164 8.95 7.77 -18.43
C VAL A 164 8.30 6.44 -18.07
N GLU A 165 7.04 6.25 -18.46
CA GLU A 165 6.24 5.07 -18.12
C GLU A 165 6.93 3.74 -18.49
N ASN A 166 7.63 3.68 -19.63
CA ASN A 166 8.34 2.47 -20.07
C ASN A 166 9.35 1.96 -19.03
N ASN A 167 9.93 2.85 -18.22
CA ASN A 167 10.81 2.43 -17.13
C ASN A 167 10.02 1.81 -15.98
N MET A 168 8.83 2.32 -15.67
CA MET A 168 7.94 1.70 -14.69
C MET A 168 7.47 0.32 -15.16
N LEU A 169 7.08 0.17 -16.44
CA LEU A 169 6.72 -1.13 -17.02
C LEU A 169 7.88 -2.12 -16.96
N THR A 170 9.11 -1.67 -17.22
CA THR A 170 10.32 -2.48 -17.06
C THR A 170 10.53 -2.89 -15.60
N GLY A 171 10.35 -1.95 -14.66
CA GLY A 171 10.43 -2.20 -13.23
C GLY A 171 9.40 -3.23 -12.76
N LEU A 172 8.14 -3.10 -13.17
CA LEU A 172 7.08 -4.05 -12.85
C LEU A 172 7.38 -5.45 -13.39
N ALA A 173 7.91 -5.57 -14.61
CA ALA A 173 8.33 -6.85 -15.17
C ALA A 173 9.47 -7.50 -14.34
N VAL A 174 10.45 -6.70 -13.90
CA VAL A 174 11.51 -7.16 -12.99
C VAL A 174 10.93 -7.61 -11.65
N MET A 175 10.05 -6.82 -11.05
CA MET A 175 9.39 -7.12 -9.78
C MET A 175 8.57 -8.42 -9.86
N ALA A 176 7.84 -8.63 -10.96
CA ALA A 176 7.04 -9.82 -11.19
C ALA A 176 7.89 -11.09 -11.33
N ALA A 177 9.13 -10.97 -11.79
CA ALA A 177 10.07 -12.07 -11.96
C ALA A 177 10.84 -12.45 -10.67
N LEU A 178 10.69 -11.67 -9.59
CA LEU A 178 11.33 -11.99 -8.31
C LEU A 178 10.70 -13.25 -7.68
N PRO A 179 11.48 -14.07 -6.94
CA PRO A 179 10.93 -15.24 -6.23
C PRO A 179 9.82 -14.88 -5.24
N SER A 180 9.97 -13.73 -4.59
CA SER A 180 8.97 -13.12 -3.72
C SER A 180 8.66 -11.72 -4.27
N PRO A 181 7.64 -11.58 -5.15
CA PRO A 181 7.31 -10.31 -5.76
C PRO A 181 6.87 -9.29 -4.69
N PRO A 182 7.20 -7.99 -4.83
CA PRO A 182 6.65 -6.94 -3.99
C PRO A 182 5.19 -6.64 -4.32
N VAL A 183 4.62 -5.70 -3.58
CA VAL A 183 3.34 -5.07 -3.86
C VAL A 183 3.56 -3.59 -4.15
N VAL A 184 2.90 -3.08 -5.19
CA VAL A 184 2.89 -1.68 -5.62
C VAL A 184 1.46 -1.17 -5.54
N ILE A 185 1.29 -0.05 -4.84
CA ILE A 185 0.02 0.67 -4.72
C ILE A 185 0.30 2.12 -5.12
N ALA A 186 -0.39 2.64 -6.13
CA ALA A 186 -0.26 4.03 -6.53
C ALA A 186 -0.77 4.96 -5.42
N ASN A 187 0.02 5.97 -5.05
CA ASN A 187 -0.35 6.89 -3.99
C ASN A 187 -1.01 8.13 -4.57
N HIS A 188 -2.06 8.60 -3.90
CA HIS A 188 -2.72 9.89 -4.14
C HIS A 188 -2.89 10.27 -5.65
N PRO A 189 -3.48 9.39 -6.48
CA PRO A 189 -3.27 9.37 -7.93
C PRO A 189 -3.81 10.58 -8.70
N SER A 190 -4.83 11.27 -8.17
CA SER A 190 -5.35 12.50 -8.78
C SER A 190 -4.91 13.76 -8.03
N ARG A 191 -3.90 13.73 -7.15
CA ARG A 191 -3.46 14.90 -6.35
C ARG A 191 -3.12 16.10 -7.22
N SER A 192 -2.52 15.83 -8.38
CA SER A 192 -2.11 16.82 -9.38
C SER A 192 -3.19 17.17 -10.43
N ALA A 193 -4.36 16.51 -10.41
CA ALA A 193 -5.45 16.81 -11.33
C ALA A 193 -6.00 18.23 -11.13
N THR A 194 -6.31 18.92 -12.23
CA THR A 194 -6.74 20.32 -12.18
C THR A 194 -8.26 20.53 -12.21
N ALA A 195 -9.03 19.49 -12.52
CA ALA A 195 -10.50 19.56 -12.54
C ALA A 195 -11.14 18.18 -12.37
N TYR A 196 -12.47 18.18 -12.17
CA TYR A 196 -13.26 16.95 -12.12
C TYR A 196 -13.24 16.21 -13.45
N GLY A 197 -12.94 14.92 -13.42
CA GLY A 197 -12.84 14.07 -14.61
C GLY A 197 -11.54 14.23 -15.41
N GLU A 198 -10.68 15.18 -15.03
CA GLU A 198 -9.30 15.27 -15.50
C GLU A 198 -8.41 14.42 -14.60
N TYR A 199 -7.31 13.95 -15.17
CA TYR A 199 -6.30 13.15 -14.46
C TYR A 199 -5.03 13.97 -14.23
N GLY A 200 -4.19 13.50 -13.32
CA GLY A 200 -2.98 14.18 -12.89
C GLY A 200 -1.75 13.64 -13.60
N ALA A 201 -0.68 13.46 -12.83
CA ALA A 201 0.51 12.74 -13.25
C ALA A 201 0.20 11.25 -13.52
N ASP A 202 -0.74 10.64 -12.79
CA ASP A 202 -1.22 9.30 -13.07
C ASP A 202 -2.36 9.30 -14.11
N ASP A 203 -2.32 8.34 -15.04
CA ASP A 203 -3.33 8.15 -16.09
C ASP A 203 -4.06 6.79 -15.98
N PRO A 204 -5.39 6.73 -16.18
CA PRO A 204 -6.14 5.46 -16.16
C PRO A 204 -5.64 4.37 -17.12
N ALA A 205 -5.11 4.73 -18.28
CA ALA A 205 -4.58 3.77 -19.23
C ALA A 205 -3.21 3.24 -18.79
N GLU A 206 -2.43 4.06 -18.09
CA GLU A 206 -1.18 3.64 -17.46
C GLU A 206 -1.44 2.58 -16.38
N PHE A 207 -2.39 2.78 -15.47
CA PHE A 207 -2.74 1.77 -14.46
C PHE A 207 -3.23 0.45 -15.05
N ARG A 208 -3.93 0.48 -16.20
CA ARG A 208 -4.25 -0.76 -16.94
C ARG A 208 -3.01 -1.47 -17.43
N ARG A 209 -2.05 -0.74 -18.01
CA ARG A 209 -0.78 -1.32 -18.48
C ARG A 209 0.08 -1.84 -17.33
N TRP A 210 0.07 -1.19 -16.17
CA TRP A 210 0.74 -1.68 -14.97
C TRP A 210 0.15 -3.00 -14.51
N ASN A 211 -1.19 -3.08 -14.41
CA ASN A 211 -1.89 -4.28 -14.03
C ASN A 211 -1.73 -5.40 -15.07
N ASP A 212 -1.74 -5.10 -16.37
CA ASP A 212 -1.44 -6.07 -17.44
C ASP A 212 -0.02 -6.63 -17.33
N THR A 213 0.95 -5.77 -16.97
CA THR A 213 2.36 -6.14 -16.88
C THR A 213 2.64 -7.01 -15.66
N ALA A 214 2.07 -6.67 -14.51
CA ALA A 214 2.34 -7.35 -13.25
C ALA A 214 1.11 -7.37 -12.32
N PRO A 215 0.07 -8.17 -12.60
CA PRO A 215 -1.23 -8.12 -11.90
C PRO A 215 -1.16 -8.54 -10.41
N ASN A 216 -0.09 -9.23 -10.00
CA ASN A 216 0.15 -9.60 -8.60
C ASN A 216 1.15 -8.66 -7.88
N VAL A 217 1.64 -7.64 -8.58
CA VAL A 217 2.55 -6.60 -8.06
C VAL A 217 1.81 -5.26 -8.01
N ALA A 218 1.34 -4.75 -9.15
CA ALA A 218 0.54 -3.53 -9.21
C ALA A 218 -0.95 -3.86 -8.98
N VAL A 219 -1.38 -3.72 -7.73
CA VAL A 219 -2.66 -4.29 -7.25
C VAL A 219 -3.72 -3.24 -6.91
N GLY A 220 -3.40 -1.95 -6.95
CA GLY A 220 -4.34 -0.93 -6.51
C GLY A 220 -3.78 0.46 -6.37
N MET A 221 -4.58 1.31 -5.73
CA MET A 221 -4.25 2.69 -5.44
C MET A 221 -4.80 3.13 -4.08
N ALA A 222 -4.16 4.14 -3.48
CA ALA A 222 -4.63 4.85 -2.30
C ALA A 222 -5.84 5.73 -2.69
N GLY A 223 -6.99 5.09 -2.86
CA GLY A 223 -8.23 5.75 -3.25
C GLY A 223 -8.85 6.62 -2.16
N ALA A 224 -8.38 6.51 -0.91
CA ALA A 224 -8.58 7.48 0.16
C ALA A 224 -7.21 7.96 0.68
N PRO A 225 -6.66 9.05 0.12
CA PRO A 225 -5.28 9.48 0.37
C PRO A 225 -5.07 10.05 1.77
N GLY A 226 -3.78 10.19 2.12
CA GLY A 226 -3.23 10.76 3.34
C GLY A 226 -3.49 12.25 3.60
N HIS A 227 -2.63 12.88 4.40
CA HIS A 227 -2.66 14.31 4.77
C HIS A 227 -4.05 14.83 5.15
N GLN A 228 -4.79 14.04 5.93
CA GLN A 228 -6.21 14.35 6.17
C GLN A 228 -6.39 15.52 7.14
N ALA A 229 -5.35 15.89 7.89
CA ALA A 229 -5.38 16.93 8.91
C ALA A 229 -4.92 18.31 8.41
N ILE A 230 -4.67 18.49 7.11
CA ILE A 230 -4.24 19.78 6.52
C ILE A 230 -5.16 20.95 6.90
N ALA A 231 -6.47 20.71 6.98
CA ALA A 231 -7.46 21.71 7.39
C ALA A 231 -7.34 22.10 8.88
N LEU A 232 -6.73 21.25 9.71
CA LEU A 232 -6.47 21.46 11.14
C LEU A 232 -5.09 22.07 11.42
N ALA A 233 -4.20 22.09 10.42
CA ALA A 233 -2.85 22.63 10.58
C ALA A 233 -2.85 24.12 10.98
N GLY A 234 -1.79 24.53 11.68
CA GLY A 234 -1.57 25.92 12.07
C GLY A 234 -1.41 26.85 10.87
N GLU A 235 -1.73 28.15 11.03
CA GLU A 235 -1.69 29.11 9.92
C GLU A 235 -0.32 29.22 9.24
N ALA A 236 0.76 29.12 10.01
CA ALA A 236 2.13 29.18 9.47
C ALA A 236 2.37 28.03 8.46
N ILE A 237 1.95 26.82 8.81
CA ILE A 237 2.07 25.64 7.95
C ILE A 237 1.16 25.75 6.73
N LYS A 238 -0.09 26.18 6.91
CA LYS A 238 -0.99 26.40 5.78
C LYS A 238 -0.44 27.39 4.76
N LYS A 239 0.35 28.38 5.19
CA LYS A 239 1.03 29.34 4.28
C LYS A 239 2.14 28.70 3.46
N VAL A 240 2.81 27.65 3.95
CA VAL A 240 3.83 26.90 3.18
C VAL A 240 3.18 26.20 1.98
N PHE A 241 2.00 25.61 2.19
CA PHE A 241 1.25 24.93 1.14
C PHE A 241 0.37 25.87 0.29
N ALA A 242 0.22 27.13 0.69
CA ALA A 242 -0.58 28.10 -0.05
C ALA A 242 0.22 28.70 -1.21
N THR A 243 -0.24 28.48 -2.44
CA THR A 243 0.25 29.15 -3.65
C THR A 243 -0.68 30.28 -4.10
N SER A 244 -0.23 31.14 -5.02
CA SER A 244 -1.06 32.19 -5.63
C SER A 244 -2.27 31.67 -6.42
N LYS A 245 -2.31 30.36 -6.74
CA LYS A 245 -3.42 29.70 -7.45
C LYS A 245 -4.33 28.88 -6.54
N THR A 246 -4.00 28.74 -5.25
CA THR A 246 -4.76 27.99 -4.25
C THR A 246 -5.12 28.92 -3.10
N PRO A 247 -6.38 29.37 -2.97
CA PRO A 247 -6.78 30.09 -1.76
C PRO A 247 -6.54 29.21 -0.53
N LEU A 248 -6.38 29.83 0.66
CA LEU A 248 -6.06 29.20 1.95
C LEU A 248 -6.99 28.04 2.40
N ASN A 249 -7.98 27.67 1.59
CA ASN A 249 -8.82 26.49 1.77
C ASN A 249 -8.11 25.24 1.20
N LEU A 250 -7.06 24.81 1.89
CA LEU A 250 -6.29 23.62 1.52
C LEU A 250 -7.19 22.38 1.63
N SER A 251 -7.36 21.70 0.51
CA SER A 251 -8.21 20.52 0.43
C SER A 251 -7.52 19.32 1.09
N ARG A 252 -8.32 18.46 1.72
CA ARG A 252 -7.89 17.17 2.28
C ARG A 252 -6.97 16.42 1.30
N GLY A 253 -5.88 15.84 1.80
CA GLY A 253 -4.91 15.12 0.97
C GLY A 253 -3.90 16.03 0.26
N VAL A 254 -3.92 17.34 0.48
CA VAL A 254 -3.12 18.32 -0.27
C VAL A 254 -3.45 18.27 -1.78
N TYR A 255 -4.72 18.02 -2.10
CA TYR A 255 -5.26 18.04 -3.46
C TYR A 255 -5.52 19.49 -3.87
N LEU A 256 -4.46 20.18 -4.27
CA LEU A 256 -4.46 21.62 -4.50
C LEU A 256 -5.17 22.04 -5.81
N GLY A 257 -5.21 21.17 -6.81
CA GLY A 257 -5.89 21.44 -8.09
C GLY A 257 -7.40 21.18 -8.01
N TYR A 258 -7.79 19.92 -7.81
CA TYR A 258 -9.18 19.50 -7.63
C TYR A 258 -9.33 18.64 -6.38
N PRO A 259 -10.26 18.96 -5.46
CA PRO A 259 -10.33 18.32 -4.15
C PRO A 259 -10.76 16.84 -4.21
N THR A 260 -10.41 16.09 -3.17
CA THR A 260 -11.05 14.79 -2.90
C THR A 260 -12.57 14.95 -2.74
N LEU A 261 -13.32 13.90 -3.09
CA LEU A 261 -14.78 13.82 -2.99
C LEU A 261 -15.16 13.01 -1.75
N GLY A 262 -15.56 13.68 -0.68
CA GLY A 262 -15.86 13.01 0.60
C GLY A 262 -14.65 12.31 1.24
N GLY A 263 -13.43 12.75 0.91
CA GLY A 263 -12.18 12.14 1.37
C GLY A 263 -11.64 11.03 0.47
N PHE A 264 -12.28 10.75 -0.66
CA PHE A 264 -11.82 9.81 -1.67
C PHE A 264 -11.33 10.51 -2.94
N ASP A 265 -10.35 9.91 -3.60
CA ASP A 265 -9.87 10.31 -4.92
C ASP A 265 -11.00 10.19 -5.96
N GLN A 266 -11.04 11.08 -6.95
CA GLN A 266 -12.05 11.04 -8.01
C GLN A 266 -12.00 9.75 -8.86
N MET A 267 -10.85 9.11 -8.97
CA MET A 267 -10.70 7.79 -9.62
C MET A 267 -11.43 6.68 -8.83
N THR A 268 -11.73 6.91 -7.55
CA THR A 268 -12.50 6.00 -6.68
C THR A 268 -13.96 6.44 -6.53
N ALA A 269 -14.19 7.73 -6.25
CA ALA A 269 -15.48 8.22 -5.78
C ALA A 269 -16.56 8.31 -6.86
N ARG A 270 -16.17 8.28 -8.14
CA ARG A 270 -17.12 8.36 -9.25
C ARG A 270 -17.71 6.98 -9.55
N VAL A 271 -19.01 6.83 -9.30
CA VAL A 271 -19.81 5.67 -9.75
C VAL A 271 -19.78 5.58 -11.29
N GLY A 272 -19.50 4.39 -11.81
CA GLY A 272 -19.22 4.14 -13.22
C GLY A 272 -17.89 4.75 -13.71
N GLY A 273 -17.02 5.18 -12.79
CA GLY A 273 -15.74 5.80 -13.06
C GLY A 273 -14.59 4.80 -13.24
N PHE A 274 -13.37 5.25 -12.97
CA PHE A 274 -12.17 4.46 -13.20
C PHE A 274 -12.19 3.13 -12.43
N TRP A 275 -12.40 3.16 -11.12
CA TRP A 275 -12.38 1.93 -10.33
C TRP A 275 -13.42 0.90 -10.79
N ASP A 276 -14.67 1.33 -10.99
CA ASP A 276 -15.74 0.48 -11.55
C ASP A 276 -15.36 -0.09 -12.92
N SER A 277 -14.67 0.69 -13.77
CA SER A 277 -14.19 0.20 -15.08
C SER A 277 -13.10 -0.86 -14.95
N MET A 278 -12.15 -0.71 -14.03
CA MET A 278 -11.12 -1.73 -13.77
C MET A 278 -11.76 -3.05 -13.33
N LEU A 279 -12.70 -2.98 -12.37
CA LEU A 279 -13.42 -4.16 -11.89
C LEU A 279 -14.29 -4.79 -12.99
N GLY A 280 -14.98 -3.97 -13.79
CA GLY A 280 -15.79 -4.40 -14.92
C GLY A 280 -15.00 -5.05 -16.07
N GLU A 281 -13.73 -4.68 -16.22
CA GLU A 281 -12.77 -5.32 -17.12
C GLU A 281 -12.21 -6.65 -16.58
N GLY A 282 -12.58 -7.04 -15.36
CA GLY A 282 -12.06 -8.23 -14.67
C GLY A 282 -10.67 -8.03 -14.06
N ARG A 283 -10.23 -6.77 -13.91
CA ARG A 283 -8.92 -6.45 -13.33
C ARG A 283 -9.00 -6.46 -11.82
N ARG A 284 -8.01 -7.07 -11.19
CA ARG A 284 -7.81 -7.04 -9.74
C ARG A 284 -7.12 -5.72 -9.37
N TRP A 285 -7.91 -4.70 -9.09
CA TRP A 285 -7.46 -3.36 -8.72
C TRP A 285 -8.24 -2.85 -7.51
N TRP A 286 -7.53 -2.69 -6.40
CA TRP A 286 -8.13 -2.48 -5.08
C TRP A 286 -7.88 -1.07 -4.56
N ILE A 287 -8.77 -0.64 -3.66
CA ILE A 287 -8.66 0.65 -3.00
C ILE A 287 -8.09 0.46 -1.60
N THR A 288 -7.03 1.21 -1.30
CA THR A 288 -6.47 1.34 0.05
C THR A 288 -6.63 2.76 0.57
N SER A 289 -6.34 2.92 1.86
CA SER A 289 -6.20 4.20 2.54
C SER A 289 -4.95 4.19 3.41
N ASN A 290 -4.38 5.37 3.60
CA ASN A 290 -3.14 5.52 4.36
C ASN A 290 -3.09 6.85 5.10
N SER A 291 -2.07 7.07 5.92
CA SER A 291 -1.85 8.37 6.57
C SER A 291 -1.03 9.33 5.72
N ASP A 292 -0.06 8.82 4.95
CA ASP A 292 0.99 9.63 4.32
C ASP A 292 1.72 10.45 5.40
N PHE A 293 1.97 9.81 6.54
CA PHE A 293 2.40 10.49 7.75
C PHE A 293 3.85 10.96 7.66
N HIS A 294 4.03 12.27 7.76
CA HIS A 294 5.33 12.94 7.90
C HIS A 294 5.47 13.57 9.28
N ARG A 295 4.45 14.33 9.68
CA ARG A 295 4.44 15.13 10.90
C ARG A 295 3.01 15.44 11.32
N HIS A 296 2.74 15.29 12.61
CA HIS A 296 1.40 15.51 13.15
C HIS A 296 1.00 16.99 13.06
N TYR A 297 -0.27 17.27 12.76
CA TYR A 297 -0.76 18.65 12.56
C TYR A 297 -0.59 19.58 13.77
N SER A 298 -0.51 19.01 14.99
CA SER A 298 -0.25 19.76 16.22
C SER A 298 1.24 20.08 16.46
N ASP A 299 2.14 19.52 15.66
CA ASP A 299 3.59 19.68 15.75
C ASP A 299 4.14 20.17 14.42
N GLU A 300 3.59 21.27 13.89
CA GLU A 300 4.02 21.90 12.63
C GLU A 300 3.85 21.03 11.37
N GLY A 301 2.99 20.01 11.42
CA GLY A 301 2.69 19.15 10.28
C GLY A 301 1.29 19.33 9.71
N VAL A 302 0.84 18.32 8.95
CA VAL A 302 -0.48 18.31 8.28
C VAL A 302 -1.20 16.97 8.38
N ASP A 303 -0.65 16.04 9.17
CA ASP A 303 -1.09 14.66 9.21
C ASP A 303 -1.73 14.28 10.56
N PHE A 304 -2.54 13.24 10.52
CA PHE A 304 -2.84 12.44 11.70
C PHE A 304 -1.77 11.36 11.85
N TYR A 305 -1.54 10.88 13.07
CA TYR A 305 -0.61 9.76 13.29
C TYR A 305 -1.04 8.51 12.51
N PRO A 306 -0.11 7.56 12.23
CA PRO A 306 -0.46 6.30 11.59
C PRO A 306 -1.58 5.57 12.33
N GLY A 307 -2.70 5.35 11.64
CA GLY A 307 -3.90 4.72 12.19
C GLY A 307 -4.78 5.61 13.08
N GLU A 308 -4.44 6.86 13.36
CA GLU A 308 -5.29 7.73 14.18
C GLU A 308 -6.59 8.11 13.48
N TYR A 309 -6.57 8.19 12.15
CA TYR A 309 -7.74 8.54 11.37
C TYR A 309 -8.00 7.60 10.20
N SER A 310 -6.99 7.19 9.42
CA SER A 310 -7.15 6.40 8.20
C SER A 310 -6.59 4.99 8.39
N LYS A 311 -7.32 3.96 7.92
CA LYS A 311 -6.90 2.54 8.02
C LYS A 311 -7.29 1.73 6.80
N THR A 312 -6.33 0.97 6.27
CA THR A 312 -6.57 -0.17 5.37
C THR A 312 -6.72 -1.44 6.20
N PHE A 313 -7.87 -2.10 6.12
CA PHE A 313 -8.09 -3.40 6.74
C PHE A 313 -7.88 -4.52 5.74
N VAL A 314 -7.16 -5.57 6.14
CA VAL A 314 -7.00 -6.82 5.36
C VAL A 314 -7.59 -8.00 6.13
N TRP A 315 -8.26 -8.92 5.44
CA TRP A 315 -8.74 -10.17 6.06
C TRP A 315 -7.66 -11.24 5.93
N ALA A 316 -6.91 -11.47 7.01
CA ALA A 316 -5.74 -12.34 6.99
C ALA A 316 -5.40 -12.88 8.37
N GLU A 317 -4.62 -13.95 8.40
CA GLU A 317 -3.80 -14.28 9.57
C GLU A 317 -2.79 -13.16 9.82
N LYS A 318 -2.41 -12.93 11.09
CA LYS A 318 -1.48 -11.85 11.45
C LYS A 318 -0.02 -12.27 11.22
N ASN A 319 0.36 -12.40 9.95
CA ASN A 319 1.73 -12.64 9.50
C ASN A 319 1.98 -11.92 8.16
N HIS A 320 3.25 -11.73 7.82
CA HIS A 320 3.65 -10.96 6.63
C HIS A 320 3.08 -11.52 5.32
N ASP A 321 3.14 -12.84 5.11
CA ASP A 321 2.72 -13.47 3.86
C ASP A 321 1.20 -13.37 3.65
N ALA A 322 0.41 -13.62 4.69
CA ALA A 322 -1.04 -13.56 4.63
C ALA A 322 -1.55 -12.12 4.40
N ILE A 323 -0.89 -11.11 4.98
CA ILE A 323 -1.23 -9.70 4.74
C ILE A 323 -0.98 -9.32 3.27
N LEU A 324 0.18 -9.69 2.70
CA LEU A 324 0.45 -9.43 1.29
C LEU A 324 -0.49 -10.20 0.35
N ALA A 325 -0.84 -11.44 0.70
CA ALA A 325 -1.81 -12.22 -0.05
C ALA A 325 -3.19 -11.56 -0.05
N ALA A 326 -3.65 -11.04 1.09
CA ALA A 326 -4.92 -10.35 1.19
C ALA A 326 -4.95 -9.03 0.41
N LEU A 327 -3.84 -8.27 0.40
CA LEU A 327 -3.70 -7.07 -0.46
C LEU A 327 -3.80 -7.44 -1.94
N ARG A 328 -3.15 -8.53 -2.39
CA ARG A 328 -3.24 -9.00 -3.78
C ARG A 328 -4.62 -9.46 -4.17
N SER A 329 -5.32 -10.15 -3.27
CA SER A 329 -6.63 -10.72 -3.55
C SER A 329 -7.78 -9.75 -3.34
N GLY A 330 -7.53 -8.53 -2.87
CA GLY A 330 -8.60 -7.55 -2.61
C GLY A 330 -9.48 -7.93 -1.43
N GLN A 331 -8.97 -8.72 -0.49
CA GLN A 331 -9.61 -8.98 0.81
C GLN A 331 -9.43 -7.75 1.71
N VAL A 332 -9.91 -6.60 1.23
CA VAL A 332 -9.58 -5.26 1.71
C VAL A 332 -10.85 -4.45 1.90
N PHE A 333 -10.90 -3.67 2.99
CA PHE A 333 -11.77 -2.51 3.06
C PHE A 333 -11.03 -1.35 3.72
N VAL A 334 -11.51 -0.13 3.51
CA VAL A 334 -10.91 1.08 4.07
C VAL A 334 -11.91 1.81 4.94
N THR A 335 -11.41 2.51 5.95
CA THR A 335 -12.24 3.33 6.83
C THR A 335 -11.48 4.57 7.27
N THR A 336 -12.23 5.61 7.60
CA THR A 336 -11.68 6.85 8.17
C THR A 336 -12.49 7.25 9.41
N GLY A 337 -11.81 7.67 10.46
CA GLY A 337 -12.42 8.08 11.73
C GLY A 337 -12.90 6.91 12.60
N ASP A 338 -12.41 5.68 12.36
CA ASP A 338 -12.77 4.47 13.12
C ASP A 338 -14.27 4.20 13.24
N LEU A 339 -15.06 4.63 12.25
CA LEU A 339 -16.51 4.45 12.23
C LEU A 339 -16.92 2.97 12.01
N VAL A 340 -16.04 2.18 11.39
CA VAL A 340 -16.24 0.77 11.06
C VAL A 340 -14.95 0.02 11.38
N SER A 341 -15.03 -1.07 12.14
CA SER A 341 -13.89 -1.93 12.48
C SER A 341 -13.89 -3.26 11.74
N GLU A 342 -15.03 -3.66 11.17
CA GLU A 342 -15.22 -4.92 10.46
C GLU A 342 -16.28 -4.73 9.36
N ALA A 343 -16.06 -5.36 8.21
CA ALA A 343 -17.02 -5.37 7.11
C ALA A 343 -17.13 -6.78 6.53
N TYR A 344 -18.35 -7.29 6.38
CA TYR A 344 -18.60 -8.60 5.78
C TYR A 344 -19.64 -8.45 4.68
N VAL A 345 -19.24 -8.78 3.46
CA VAL A 345 -20.13 -8.86 2.30
C VAL A 345 -20.01 -10.26 1.74
N THR A 346 -21.15 -10.91 1.48
CA THR A 346 -21.18 -12.26 0.90
C THR A 346 -22.16 -12.28 -0.24
N ILE A 347 -21.65 -12.50 -1.45
CA ILE A 347 -22.50 -12.72 -2.61
C ILE A 347 -22.82 -14.21 -2.74
N ARG A 348 -24.06 -14.53 -3.10
CA ARG A 348 -24.54 -15.91 -3.28
C ARG A 348 -25.23 -16.11 -4.62
N TYR A 349 -24.91 -17.24 -5.24
CA TYR A 349 -25.54 -17.70 -6.48
C TYR A 349 -25.67 -19.23 -6.47
N LYS A 350 -26.91 -19.73 -6.56
CA LYS A 350 -27.23 -21.15 -6.40
C LYS A 350 -26.69 -21.69 -5.06
N LYS A 351 -25.67 -22.56 -5.08
CA LYS A 351 -25.01 -23.13 -3.89
C LYS A 351 -23.61 -22.57 -3.66
N ALA A 352 -23.17 -21.63 -4.49
CA ALA A 352 -21.86 -21.01 -4.41
C ALA A 352 -21.96 -19.65 -3.72
N GLU A 353 -20.92 -19.30 -2.97
CA GLU A 353 -20.77 -18.03 -2.29
C GLU A 353 -19.35 -17.51 -2.44
N ALA A 354 -19.21 -16.19 -2.39
CA ALA A 354 -17.92 -15.51 -2.34
C ALA A 354 -18.02 -14.31 -1.41
N SER A 355 -16.96 -14.03 -0.67
CA SER A 355 -16.84 -12.85 0.18
C SER A 355 -15.98 -11.78 -0.48
N ILE A 356 -15.70 -10.68 0.22
CA ILE A 356 -14.80 -9.60 -0.24
C ILE A 356 -13.48 -10.20 -0.77
N GLY A 357 -13.07 -9.81 -1.99
CA GLY A 357 -11.89 -10.33 -2.68
C GLY A 357 -12.08 -11.70 -3.36
N GLY A 358 -13.22 -12.36 -3.17
CA GLY A 358 -13.58 -13.61 -3.83
C GLY A 358 -14.24 -13.40 -5.19
N GLU A 359 -14.27 -14.47 -5.99
CA GLU A 359 -14.91 -14.50 -7.30
C GLU A 359 -16.07 -15.50 -7.30
N LEU A 360 -17.16 -15.16 -7.98
CA LEU A 360 -18.34 -16.01 -8.11
C LEU A 360 -18.78 -16.05 -9.57
N ALA A 361 -18.74 -17.24 -10.18
CA ALA A 361 -19.26 -17.44 -11.53
C ALA A 361 -20.79 -17.47 -11.53
N VAL A 362 -21.41 -16.69 -12.42
CA VAL A 362 -22.87 -16.52 -12.53
C VAL A 362 -23.34 -16.67 -13.97
N ASP A 363 -24.57 -17.15 -14.17
CA ASP A 363 -25.16 -17.20 -15.51
C ASP A 363 -25.51 -15.77 -15.97
N GLN A 364 -25.29 -15.45 -17.25
CA GLN A 364 -25.62 -14.13 -17.79
C GLN A 364 -27.10 -13.78 -17.57
N GLY A 365 -27.36 -12.58 -17.06
CA GLY A 365 -28.71 -12.08 -16.78
C GLY A 365 -29.34 -12.61 -15.48
N SER A 366 -28.60 -13.36 -14.67
CA SER A 366 -29.10 -13.88 -13.40
C SER A 366 -29.05 -12.84 -12.27
N THR A 367 -29.97 -13.00 -11.31
CA THR A 367 -29.94 -12.23 -10.05
C THR A 367 -29.00 -12.90 -9.05
N VAL A 368 -28.11 -12.11 -8.45
CA VAL A 368 -27.29 -12.51 -7.31
C VAL A 368 -27.91 -12.00 -6.00
N GLN A 369 -27.73 -12.76 -4.92
CA GLN A 369 -28.04 -12.30 -3.57
C GLN A 369 -26.78 -11.68 -2.97
N ILE A 370 -26.91 -10.55 -2.29
CA ILE A 370 -25.83 -9.84 -1.59
C ILE A 370 -26.18 -9.75 -0.11
#